data_AF-A0A926W028-F1
#
_entry.id   AF-A0A926W028-F1
#
_cell.length_a   1.000
_cell.length_b   1.000
_cell.length_c   1.000
_cell.angle_alpha   90.00
_cell.angle_beta   90.00
_cell.angle_gamma   90.00
#
_symmetry.space_group_name_H-M   'P 1'
#
loop_
_entity.id
_entity.type
_entity.pdbx_description
1 polymer ?
#
loop_
_entity_poly.entity_id
_entity_poly.type
_entity_poly.pdbx_seq_one_letter_code
_entity_poly.pdbx_strand_id
1 'polypeptide(L)'
;MISISDIVSLIQFVLTRHEKSKEDHEKSKEDRQSFFRNFVEPAYAELEVVHKNYLECFQKYRNLIQNSEEALDKNHKVLAEIKQDSLESQGLRHKLQNVANVFYKMPDMDRIIKEQQDPVFGFAAKILYYLLLRENSPEILLGNSSLPPTNVVRKVVYVGLAKIFCSSDVQENKINAAKNTLNIVQQELNKNYGYIHELYQELKVNLLS
;
A
#
# COMPACT_ATOMS: atom_id res chain seq x y z
N MET A 1 -14.70 4.11 -1.08
CA MET A 1 -14.44 2.67 -0.83
C MET A 1 -14.22 2.13 -2.20
N ILE A 2 -12.98 1.76 -2.55
CA ILE A 2 -12.63 1.42 -3.94
C ILE A 2 -13.58 0.34 -4.40
N SER A 3 -14.44 0.69 -5.34
CA SER A 3 -15.38 -0.29 -5.85
C SER A 3 -14.59 -1.25 -6.75
N ILE A 4 -15.08 -2.48 -6.88
CA ILE A 4 -14.51 -3.43 -7.84
C ILE A 4 -14.53 -2.82 -9.26
N SER A 5 -15.50 -1.96 -9.53
CA SER A 5 -15.67 -1.27 -10.81
C SER A 5 -14.48 -0.36 -11.13
N ASP A 6 -13.95 0.37 -10.14
CA ASP A 6 -12.87 1.34 -10.35
C ASP A 6 -11.54 0.64 -10.66
N ILE A 7 -11.31 -0.48 -9.96
CA ILE A 7 -10.19 -1.38 -10.17
C ILE A 7 -10.25 -2.09 -11.54
N VAL A 8 -11.43 -2.58 -11.93
CA VAL A 8 -11.61 -3.25 -13.24
C VAL A 8 -11.45 -2.25 -14.37
N SER A 9 -11.94 -1.03 -14.19
CA SER A 9 -11.83 0.04 -15.17
C SER A 9 -10.36 0.49 -15.33
N LEU A 10 -9.57 0.49 -14.24
CA LEU A 10 -8.12 0.73 -14.27
C LEU A 10 -7.39 -0.35 -15.08
N ILE A 11 -7.73 -1.61 -14.85
CA ILE A 11 -7.17 -2.76 -15.60
C ILE A 11 -7.53 -2.66 -17.08
N GLN A 12 -8.81 -2.42 -17.41
CA GLN A 12 -9.28 -2.34 -18.78
C GLN A 12 -8.58 -1.22 -19.55
N PHE A 13 -8.39 -0.05 -18.93
CA PHE A 13 -7.67 1.05 -19.57
C PHE A 13 -6.19 0.72 -19.79
N VAL A 14 -5.53 0.16 -18.77
CA VAL A 14 -4.11 -0.25 -18.82
C VAL A 14 -3.87 -1.25 -19.96
N LEU A 15 -4.76 -2.24 -20.10
CA LEU A 15 -4.72 -3.21 -21.19
C LEU A 15 -4.98 -2.53 -22.56
N THR A 16 -6.00 -1.67 -22.64
CA THR A 16 -6.34 -0.94 -23.88
C THR A 16 -5.21 -0.02 -24.36
N ARG A 17 -4.46 0.57 -23.42
CA ARG A 17 -3.35 1.48 -23.73
C ARG A 17 -2.06 0.75 -24.10
N HIS A 18 -1.78 -0.42 -23.53
CA HIS A 18 -0.68 -1.28 -24.01
C HIS A 18 -0.87 -1.67 -25.48
N GLU A 19 -2.12 -1.95 -25.88
CA GLU A 19 -2.46 -2.23 -27.26
C GLU A 19 -2.34 -0.99 -28.17
N LYS A 20 -2.74 0.20 -27.68
CA LYS A 20 -2.72 1.46 -28.46
C LYS A 20 -1.38 2.22 -28.48
N SER A 21 -0.47 2.02 -27.52
CA SER A 21 0.80 2.77 -27.47
C SER A 21 1.76 2.43 -28.62
N LYS A 22 1.37 1.52 -29.52
CA LYS A 22 2.09 1.21 -30.75
C LYS A 22 1.80 2.18 -31.90
N GLU A 23 0.79 3.05 -31.81
CA GLU A 23 0.31 3.76 -33.02
C GLU A 23 0.27 5.30 -33.04
N ASP A 24 0.33 6.10 -31.95
CA ASP A 24 0.33 7.58 -32.11
C ASP A 24 0.78 8.36 -30.86
N HIS A 25 1.61 9.39 -31.03
CA HIS A 25 2.18 10.19 -29.92
C HIS A 25 1.38 11.46 -29.52
N GLU A 26 0.52 12.04 -30.38
CA GLU A 26 -0.21 13.29 -30.05
C GLU A 26 -1.59 13.07 -29.41
N LYS A 27 -2.35 12.03 -29.81
CA LYS A 27 -3.55 11.57 -29.08
C LYS A 27 -3.25 11.21 -27.61
N SER A 28 -1.98 10.97 -27.30
CA SER A 28 -1.49 10.59 -25.97
C SER A 28 -1.69 11.66 -24.88
N LYS A 29 -1.71 12.97 -25.17
CA LYS A 29 -1.84 13.99 -24.10
C LYS A 29 -3.27 14.05 -23.55
N GLU A 30 -4.28 14.18 -24.41
CA GLU A 30 -5.69 14.17 -23.99
C GLU A 30 -6.09 12.85 -23.34
N ASP A 31 -5.61 11.71 -23.86
CA ASP A 31 -5.83 10.40 -23.26
C ASP A 31 -5.16 10.27 -21.89
N ARG A 32 -3.96 10.82 -21.70
CA ARG A 32 -3.28 10.86 -20.38
C ARG A 32 -4.02 11.75 -19.39
N GLN A 33 -4.51 12.91 -19.82
CA GLN A 33 -5.30 13.80 -18.97
C GLN A 33 -6.64 13.16 -18.58
N SER A 34 -7.31 12.54 -19.54
CA SER A 34 -8.56 11.80 -19.31
C SER A 34 -8.32 10.66 -18.32
N PHE A 35 -7.27 9.86 -18.50
CA PHE A 35 -6.92 8.82 -17.55
C PHE A 35 -6.56 9.38 -16.18
N PHE A 36 -5.80 10.47 -16.13
CA PHE A 36 -5.43 11.08 -14.87
C PHE A 36 -6.69 11.46 -14.08
N ARG A 37 -7.62 12.19 -14.70
CA ARG A 37 -8.86 12.66 -14.07
C ARG A 37 -9.83 11.52 -13.72
N ASN A 38 -9.95 10.54 -14.61
CA ASN A 38 -10.94 9.46 -14.45
C ASN A 38 -10.45 8.30 -13.58
N PHE A 39 -9.13 8.16 -13.38
CA PHE A 39 -8.54 7.02 -12.67
C PHE A 39 -7.52 7.40 -11.62
N VAL A 40 -6.48 8.14 -12.01
CA VAL A 40 -5.37 8.43 -11.10
C VAL A 40 -5.83 9.27 -9.92
N GLU A 41 -6.56 10.35 -10.19
CA GLU A 41 -7.06 11.26 -9.16
C GLU A 41 -8.06 10.58 -8.21
N PRO A 42 -9.07 9.82 -8.69
CA PRO A 42 -9.92 9.00 -7.82
C PRO A 42 -9.14 7.95 -7.01
N ALA A 43 -8.23 7.21 -7.64
CA ALA A 43 -7.44 6.18 -6.95
C ALA A 43 -6.51 6.78 -5.90
N TYR A 44 -5.95 7.96 -6.17
CA TYR A 44 -5.16 8.71 -5.21
C TYR A 44 -6.01 9.15 -4.01
N ALA A 45 -7.18 9.74 -4.24
CA ALA A 45 -8.09 10.15 -3.16
C ALA A 45 -8.46 8.96 -2.25
N GLU A 46 -8.68 7.78 -2.83
CA GLU A 46 -8.95 6.58 -2.04
C GLU A 46 -7.71 6.04 -1.31
N LEU A 47 -6.53 6.17 -1.90
CA LEU A 47 -5.27 5.90 -1.23
C LEU A 47 -5.10 6.78 0.01
N GLU A 48 -5.45 8.07 -0.05
CA GLU A 48 -5.38 8.98 1.12
C GLU A 48 -6.27 8.47 2.26
N VAL A 49 -7.48 8.00 1.93
CA VAL A 49 -8.41 7.41 2.91
C VAL A 49 -7.81 6.15 3.53
N VAL A 50 -7.23 5.26 2.72
CA VAL A 50 -6.59 4.03 3.22
C VAL A 50 -5.40 4.37 4.11
N HIS A 51 -4.56 5.33 3.71
CA HIS A 51 -3.42 5.78 4.50
C HIS A 51 -3.87 6.34 5.85
N LYS A 52 -4.88 7.23 5.86
CA LYS A 52 -5.47 7.78 7.08
C LYS A 52 -5.99 6.68 8.01
N ASN A 53 -6.70 5.70 7.47
CA ASN A 53 -7.20 4.55 8.25
C ASN A 53 -6.04 3.74 8.87
N TYR A 54 -4.92 3.57 8.17
CA TYR A 54 -3.74 2.93 8.76
C TYR A 54 -3.21 3.73 9.94
N LEU A 55 -3.06 5.05 9.81
CA LEU A 55 -2.60 5.92 10.89
C LEU A 55 -3.53 5.87 12.11
N GLU A 56 -4.85 5.90 11.89
CA GLU A 56 -5.86 5.78 12.94
C GLU A 56 -5.75 4.44 13.68
N CYS A 57 -5.59 3.32 12.95
CA CYS A 57 -5.34 2.01 13.55
C CYS A 57 -4.06 2.01 14.40
N PHE A 58 -2.93 2.55 13.91
CA PHE A 58 -1.69 2.56 14.69
C PHE A 58 -1.77 3.44 15.92
N GLN A 59 -2.47 4.58 15.82
CA GLN A 59 -2.74 5.43 16.97
C GLN A 59 -3.63 4.70 17.99
N LYS A 60 -4.66 3.98 17.54
CA LYS A 60 -5.50 3.13 18.39
C LYS A 60 -4.67 2.08 19.11
N TYR A 61 -3.79 1.36 18.40
CA TYR A 61 -2.93 0.34 19.01
C TYR A 61 -1.98 0.94 20.04
N ARG A 62 -1.40 2.11 19.74
CA ARG A 62 -0.54 2.84 20.67
C ARG A 62 -1.29 3.21 21.95
N ASN A 63 -2.51 3.74 21.82
CA ASN A 63 -3.35 4.12 22.95
C ASN A 63 -3.71 2.88 23.80
N LEU A 64 -4.04 1.76 23.16
CA LEU A 64 -4.34 0.50 23.84
C LEU A 64 -3.16 -0.05 24.63
N ILE A 65 -1.92 0.21 24.21
CA ILE A 65 -0.70 -0.24 24.90
C ILE A 65 -0.31 0.75 26.00
N GLN A 66 -0.38 2.05 25.72
CA GLN A 66 0.06 3.09 26.65
C GLN A 66 -0.87 3.25 27.86
N ASN A 67 -2.17 3.10 27.65
CA ASN A 67 -3.18 3.31 28.69
C ASN A 67 -3.67 1.99 29.31
N SER A 68 -2.97 0.88 29.06
CA SER A 68 -3.37 -0.43 29.58
C SER A 68 -2.91 -0.60 31.02
N GLU A 69 -3.85 -0.95 31.89
CA GLU A 69 -3.55 -1.55 33.19
C GLU A 69 -3.28 -3.07 33.06
N GLU A 70 -3.62 -3.67 31.91
CA GLU A 70 -3.41 -5.09 31.63
C GLU A 70 -1.92 -5.40 31.40
N ALA A 71 -1.50 -6.60 31.80
CA ALA A 71 -0.17 -7.10 31.48
C ALA A 71 0.02 -7.20 29.95
N LEU A 72 1.18 -6.74 29.44
CA LEU A 72 1.53 -6.92 28.04
C LEU A 72 1.99 -8.36 27.79
N ASP A 73 1.01 -9.25 27.59
CA ASP A 73 1.19 -10.67 27.31
C ASP A 73 0.52 -11.11 25.99
N LYS A 74 0.64 -12.39 25.65
CA LYS A 74 0.11 -12.97 24.41
C LYS A 74 -1.42 -12.83 24.23
N ASN A 75 -2.15 -12.53 25.31
CA ASN A 75 -3.60 -12.37 25.33
C ASN A 75 -4.03 -10.90 25.33
N HIS A 76 -3.09 -9.96 25.34
CA HIS A 76 -3.41 -8.53 25.36
C HIS A 76 -4.30 -8.13 24.17
N LYS A 77 -5.38 -7.39 24.46
CA LYS A 77 -6.45 -7.04 23.51
C LYS A 77 -5.98 -6.44 22.18
N VAL A 78 -4.88 -5.68 22.21
CA VAL A 78 -4.30 -5.08 20.98
C VAL A 78 -3.97 -6.11 19.90
N LEU A 79 -3.58 -7.33 20.28
CA LEU A 79 -3.27 -8.39 19.31
C LEU A 79 -4.53 -8.91 18.63
N ALA A 80 -5.66 -8.94 19.34
CA ALA A 80 -6.97 -9.28 18.77
C ALA A 80 -7.47 -8.16 17.84
N GLU A 81 -7.33 -6.90 18.26
CA GLU A 81 -7.69 -5.73 17.43
C GLU A 81 -6.91 -5.71 16.11
N ILE A 82 -5.59 -5.94 16.14
CA ILE A 82 -4.77 -6.00 14.91
C ILE A 82 -5.24 -7.10 13.96
N LYS A 83 -5.65 -8.26 14.49
CA LYS A 83 -6.21 -9.36 13.68
C LYS A 83 -7.53 -8.96 13.05
N GLN A 84 -8.43 -8.36 13.83
CA GLN A 84 -9.74 -7.93 13.35
C GLN A 84 -9.62 -6.89 12.24
N ASP A 85 -8.85 -5.81 12.48
CA ASP A 85 -8.60 -4.76 11.48
C ASP A 85 -7.93 -5.33 10.21
N SER A 86 -7.12 -6.39 10.38
CA SER A 86 -6.53 -7.11 9.25
C SER A 86 -7.57 -7.89 8.44
N LEU A 87 -8.56 -8.53 9.07
CA LEU A 87 -9.62 -9.28 8.39
C LEU A 87 -10.56 -8.35 7.60
N GLU A 88 -10.95 -7.22 8.19
CA GLU A 88 -11.89 -6.26 7.56
C GLU A 88 -11.36 -5.69 6.24
N SER A 89 -10.04 -5.60 6.12
CA SER A 89 -9.36 -5.10 4.93
C SER A 89 -8.96 -6.22 3.94
N GLN A 90 -9.28 -7.49 4.21
CA GLN A 90 -8.89 -8.63 3.37
C GLN A 90 -9.56 -8.62 2.00
N GLY A 91 -10.85 -8.29 1.93
CA GLY A 91 -11.59 -8.24 0.66
C GLY A 91 -11.02 -7.22 -0.33
N LEU A 92 -10.63 -6.04 0.16
CA LEU A 92 -9.96 -5.00 -0.66
C LEU A 92 -8.60 -5.50 -1.17
N ARG A 93 -7.83 -6.18 -0.33
CA ARG A 93 -6.49 -6.67 -0.71
C ARG A 93 -6.53 -7.80 -1.72
N HIS A 94 -7.48 -8.74 -1.62
CA HIS A 94 -7.64 -9.76 -2.66
C HIS A 94 -7.95 -9.14 -4.02
N LYS A 95 -8.78 -8.09 -4.05
CA LYS A 95 -9.07 -7.35 -5.29
C LYS A 95 -7.79 -6.71 -5.84
N LEU A 96 -7.05 -5.96 -5.01
CA LEU A 96 -5.79 -5.33 -5.38
C LEU A 96 -4.71 -6.33 -5.82
N GLN A 97 -4.68 -7.52 -5.22
CA GLN A 97 -3.77 -8.59 -5.62
C GLN A 97 -4.11 -9.12 -7.01
N ASN A 98 -5.39 -9.22 -7.35
CA ASN A 98 -5.80 -9.56 -8.71
C ASN A 98 -5.39 -8.48 -9.71
N VAL A 99 -5.47 -7.19 -9.34
CA VAL A 99 -4.95 -6.08 -10.17
C VAL A 99 -3.46 -6.22 -10.40
N ALA A 100 -2.70 -6.38 -9.32
CA ALA A 100 -1.27 -6.60 -9.42
C ALA A 100 -0.96 -7.81 -10.29
N ASN A 101 -1.70 -8.91 -10.17
CA ASN A 101 -1.49 -10.09 -11.00
C ASN A 101 -1.70 -9.82 -12.50
N VAL A 102 -2.64 -8.95 -12.86
CA VAL A 102 -2.79 -8.51 -14.24
C VAL A 102 -1.62 -7.62 -14.64
N PHE A 103 -1.32 -6.59 -13.84
CA PHE A 103 -0.20 -5.68 -14.09
C PHE A 103 1.13 -6.43 -14.27
N TYR A 104 1.54 -7.30 -13.34
CA TYR A 104 2.83 -8.01 -13.40
C TYR A 104 2.91 -9.09 -14.49
N LYS A 105 1.79 -9.49 -15.08
CA LYS A 105 1.77 -10.44 -16.20
C LYS A 105 1.79 -9.75 -17.57
N MET A 106 1.74 -8.42 -17.61
CA MET A 106 1.83 -7.69 -18.88
C MET A 106 3.27 -7.72 -19.41
N PRO A 107 3.46 -8.02 -20.70
CA PRO A 107 4.77 -7.91 -21.35
C PRO A 107 5.32 -6.50 -21.20
N ASP A 108 6.63 -6.38 -21.00
CA ASP A 108 7.36 -5.10 -20.89
C ASP A 108 7.08 -4.26 -19.64
N MET A 109 6.36 -4.75 -18.63
CA MET A 109 6.11 -3.94 -17.42
C MET A 109 7.37 -3.61 -16.62
N ASP A 110 8.32 -4.53 -16.53
CA ASP A 110 9.63 -4.23 -15.93
C ASP A 110 10.34 -3.12 -16.70
N ARG A 111 10.16 -3.08 -18.02
CA ARG A 111 10.70 -2.03 -18.89
C ARG A 111 9.98 -0.69 -18.65
N ILE A 112 8.65 -0.68 -18.68
CA ILE A 112 7.82 0.51 -18.46
C ILE A 112 8.08 1.12 -17.06
N ILE A 113 8.20 0.28 -16.03
CA ILE A 113 8.50 0.73 -14.65
C ILE A 113 9.95 1.23 -14.54
N LYS A 114 10.94 0.49 -15.06
CA LYS A 114 12.37 0.87 -14.92
C LYS A 114 12.77 2.05 -15.79
N GLU A 115 12.19 2.17 -16.98
CA GLU A 115 12.56 3.21 -17.95
C GLU A 115 11.69 4.47 -17.83
N GLN A 116 10.74 4.51 -16.87
CA GLN A 116 9.81 5.63 -16.64
C GLN A 116 9.12 6.13 -17.92
N GLN A 117 8.94 5.26 -18.92
CA GLN A 117 8.45 5.65 -20.26
C GLN A 117 7.03 6.22 -20.23
N ASP A 118 6.23 5.86 -19.23
CA ASP A 118 4.93 6.47 -18.99
C ASP A 118 4.74 6.78 -17.49
N PRO A 119 4.82 8.07 -17.08
CA PRO A 119 4.77 8.47 -15.68
C PRO A 119 3.42 8.14 -15.02
N VAL A 120 2.36 8.02 -15.82
CA VAL A 120 1.02 7.61 -15.36
C VAL A 120 1.02 6.15 -14.91
N PHE A 121 1.64 5.26 -15.69
CA PHE A 121 1.75 3.85 -15.33
C PHE A 121 2.73 3.64 -14.18
N GLY A 122 3.85 4.37 -14.19
CA GLY A 122 4.79 4.39 -13.07
C GLY A 122 4.07 4.73 -11.76
N PHE A 123 3.24 5.78 -11.77
CA PHE A 123 2.44 6.18 -10.62
C PHE A 123 1.41 5.11 -10.21
N ALA A 124 0.63 4.56 -11.15
CA ALA A 124 -0.35 3.52 -10.85
C ALA A 124 0.30 2.27 -10.25
N ALA A 125 1.46 1.87 -10.78
CA ALA A 125 2.26 0.79 -10.21
C ALA A 125 2.67 1.14 -8.77
N LYS A 126 3.17 2.36 -8.50
CA LYS A 126 3.53 2.79 -7.14
C LYS A 126 2.37 2.79 -6.15
N ILE A 127 1.16 3.20 -6.56
CA ILE A 127 -0.05 3.03 -5.74
C ILE A 127 -0.27 1.55 -5.41
N LEU A 128 -0.18 0.66 -6.41
CA LEU A 128 -0.33 -0.79 -6.18
C LEU A 128 0.77 -1.33 -5.26
N TYR A 129 2.02 -0.89 -5.42
CA TYR A 129 3.15 -1.25 -4.54
C TYR A 129 2.88 -0.83 -3.10
N TYR A 130 2.33 0.37 -2.89
CA TYR A 130 1.98 0.85 -1.56
C TYR A 130 0.81 0.10 -0.95
N LEU A 131 -0.27 -0.10 -1.70
CA LEU A 131 -1.45 -0.79 -1.19
C LEU A 131 -1.17 -2.28 -0.90
N LEU A 132 -0.22 -2.86 -1.64
CA LEU A 132 0.28 -4.22 -1.40
C LEU A 132 1.51 -4.26 -0.49
N LEU A 133 2.06 -3.11 -0.11
CA LEU A 133 3.24 -2.91 0.74
C LEU A 133 4.46 -3.73 0.30
N ARG A 134 4.77 -3.67 -1.00
CA ARG A 134 5.85 -4.41 -1.66
C ARG A 134 7.23 -3.73 -1.59
N GLU A 135 7.33 -2.50 -1.14
CA GLU A 135 8.62 -1.82 -1.02
C GLU A 135 9.33 -2.28 0.27
N ASN A 136 10.50 -2.93 0.11
CA ASN A 136 11.43 -3.46 1.13
C ASN A 136 11.41 -4.96 1.49
N SER A 137 10.82 -5.86 0.69
CA SER A 137 11.24 -7.28 0.73
C SER A 137 12.21 -7.57 -0.42
N PRO A 138 13.53 -7.68 -0.15
CA PRO A 138 14.52 -8.04 -1.18
C PRO A 138 14.24 -9.40 -1.86
N GLU A 139 13.32 -10.20 -1.32
CA GLU A 139 12.96 -11.53 -1.84
C GLU A 139 11.97 -11.49 -3.02
N ILE A 140 11.24 -10.38 -3.24
CA ILE A 140 10.23 -10.29 -4.32
C ILE A 140 10.85 -9.91 -5.67
N LEU A 141 12.11 -9.44 -5.68
CA LEU A 141 12.89 -9.21 -6.89
C LEU A 141 13.60 -10.48 -7.40
N LEU A 142 13.47 -11.60 -6.67
CA LEU A 142 14.17 -12.86 -6.94
C LEU A 142 13.18 -14.01 -7.18
N GLY A 143 12.48 -13.97 -8.31
CA GLY A 143 12.13 -15.15 -9.12
C GLY A 143 11.27 -16.28 -8.54
N ASN A 144 10.85 -16.24 -7.27
CA ASN A 144 10.04 -17.31 -6.67
C ASN A 144 8.56 -16.89 -6.60
N SER A 145 7.75 -17.67 -7.31
CA SER A 145 6.39 -17.45 -7.76
C SER A 145 5.29 -17.56 -6.70
N SER A 146 5.56 -17.23 -5.43
CA SER A 146 4.51 -17.09 -4.43
C SER A 146 4.33 -15.61 -4.07
N LEU A 147 3.20 -15.04 -4.47
CA LEU A 147 2.79 -13.70 -4.06
C LEU A 147 2.90 -13.57 -2.52
N PRO A 148 3.55 -12.52 -1.99
CA PRO A 148 3.67 -12.33 -0.55
C PRO A 148 2.28 -12.17 0.09
N PRO A 149 2.13 -12.51 1.38
CA PRO A 149 0.88 -12.37 2.08
C PRO A 149 0.44 -10.90 2.12
N THR A 150 -0.83 -10.66 1.84
CA THR A 150 -1.43 -9.32 1.93
C THR A 150 -1.34 -8.76 3.36
N ASN A 151 -1.20 -7.44 3.52
CA ASN A 151 -1.10 -6.71 4.80
C ASN A 151 0.21 -6.91 5.58
N VAL A 152 1.33 -6.72 4.89
CA VAL A 152 2.68 -6.83 5.45
C VAL A 152 2.85 -5.95 6.68
N VAL A 153 2.34 -4.71 6.67
CA VAL A 153 2.52 -3.75 7.77
C VAL A 153 1.82 -4.21 9.05
N ARG A 154 0.52 -4.56 9.03
CA ARG A 154 -0.12 -5.06 10.27
C ARG A 154 0.42 -6.42 10.67
N LYS A 155 0.87 -7.26 9.73
CA LYS A 155 1.56 -8.52 10.05
C LYS A 155 2.89 -8.27 10.77
N VAL A 156 3.71 -7.33 10.30
CA VAL A 156 4.97 -6.93 10.94
C VAL A 156 4.70 -6.40 12.34
N VAL A 157 3.70 -5.53 12.50
CA VAL A 157 3.30 -5.01 13.82
C VAL A 157 2.81 -6.13 14.73
N TYR A 158 1.93 -7.02 14.24
CA TYR A 158 1.43 -8.15 15.01
C TYR A 158 2.56 -9.04 15.51
N VAL A 159 3.47 -9.45 14.61
CA VAL A 159 4.60 -10.34 14.94
C VAL A 159 5.57 -9.65 15.89
N GLY A 160 5.89 -8.37 15.65
CA GLY A 160 6.77 -7.58 16.51
C GLY A 160 6.21 -7.43 17.92
N LEU A 161 4.94 -7.04 18.04
CA LEU A 161 4.28 -6.90 19.34
C LEU A 161 4.14 -8.24 20.05
N ALA A 162 3.75 -9.30 19.36
CA ALA A 162 3.65 -10.64 19.96
C ALA A 162 5.00 -11.11 20.52
N LYS A 163 6.10 -10.85 19.81
CA LYS A 163 7.46 -11.16 20.29
C LYS A 163 7.82 -10.38 21.54
N ILE A 164 7.50 -9.09 21.59
CA ILE A 164 7.73 -8.23 22.76
C ILE A 164 6.90 -8.71 23.95
N PHE A 165 5.63 -9.06 23.73
CA PHE A 165 4.73 -9.45 24.81
C PHE A 165 5.11 -10.81 25.41
N CYS A 166 5.67 -11.71 24.60
CA CYS A 166 6.22 -12.98 25.04
C CYS A 166 7.62 -12.88 25.68
N SER A 167 8.28 -11.71 25.71
CA SER A 167 9.58 -11.57 26.35
C SER A 167 9.48 -11.66 27.88
N SER A 168 10.59 -11.97 28.54
CA SER A 168 10.71 -11.97 30.00
C SER A 168 11.00 -10.58 30.60
N ASP A 169 10.90 -9.52 29.80
CA ASP A 169 11.17 -8.16 30.26
C ASP A 169 10.08 -7.64 31.21
N VAL A 170 10.45 -6.64 32.01
CA VAL A 170 9.50 -5.88 32.82
C VAL A 170 8.52 -5.08 31.94
N GLN A 171 7.30 -4.84 32.45
CA GLN A 171 6.20 -4.19 31.74
C GLN A 171 6.62 -2.86 31.09
N GLU A 172 7.39 -2.02 31.79
CA GLU A 172 7.86 -0.73 31.27
C GLU A 172 8.72 -0.87 30.00
N ASN A 173 9.65 -1.84 30.00
CA ASN A 173 10.48 -2.13 28.84
C ASN A 173 9.65 -2.64 27.66
N LYS A 174 8.65 -3.49 27.92
CA LYS A 174 7.70 -3.96 26.90
C LYS A 174 6.90 -2.82 26.30
N ILE A 175 6.40 -1.90 27.11
CA ILE A 175 5.66 -0.71 26.66
C ILE A 175 6.55 0.14 25.75
N ASN A 176 7.79 0.42 26.17
CA ASN A 176 8.73 1.23 25.40
C ASN A 176 9.11 0.57 24.06
N ALA A 177 9.40 -0.73 24.07
CA ALA A 177 9.71 -1.50 22.87
C ALA A 177 8.51 -1.55 21.89
N ALA A 178 7.29 -1.74 22.41
CA ALA A 178 6.08 -1.77 21.62
C ALA A 178 5.78 -0.41 20.97
N LYS A 179 5.92 0.68 21.73
CA LYS A 179 5.80 2.05 21.21
C LYS A 179 6.82 2.32 20.11
N ASN A 180 8.07 1.91 20.31
CA ASN A 180 9.12 2.07 19.31
C ASN A 180 8.79 1.30 18.02
N THR A 181 8.32 0.05 18.13
CA THR A 181 7.89 -0.76 16.98
C THR A 181 6.78 -0.08 16.19
N LEU A 182 5.75 0.45 16.86
CA LEU A 182 4.67 1.18 16.22
C LEU A 182 5.15 2.48 15.54
N ASN A 183 6.04 3.23 16.19
CA ASN A 183 6.61 4.45 15.63
C ASN A 183 7.40 4.19 14.34
N ILE A 184 8.27 3.17 14.33
CA ILE A 184 9.08 2.81 13.15
C ILE A 184 8.16 2.49 11.97
N VAL A 185 7.14 1.66 12.20
CA VAL A 185 6.20 1.27 11.15
C VAL A 185 5.40 2.47 10.63
N GLN A 186 4.95 3.36 11.53
CA GLN A 186 4.24 4.58 11.15
C GLN A 186 5.15 5.54 10.36
N GLN A 187 6.42 5.68 10.73
CA GLN A 187 7.40 6.49 10.01
C GLN A 187 7.63 5.97 8.59
N GLU A 188 7.83 4.66 8.42
CA GLU A 188 7.99 4.04 7.09
C GLU A 188 6.72 4.21 6.24
N LEU A 189 5.52 4.07 6.83
CA LEU A 189 4.27 4.33 6.13
C LEU A 189 4.13 5.77 5.65
N ASN A 190 4.49 6.74 6.50
CA ASN A 190 4.46 8.16 6.16
C ASN A 190 5.48 8.50 5.08
N LYS A 191 6.68 7.93 5.16
CA LYS A 191 7.74 8.10 4.15
C LYS A 191 7.27 7.60 2.78
N ASN A 192 6.74 6.37 2.72
CA ASN A 192 6.26 5.79 1.47
C ASN A 192 5.05 6.55 0.91
N TYR A 193 4.15 7.03 1.78
CA TYR A 193 3.03 7.86 1.36
C TYR A 193 3.49 9.22 0.84
N GLY A 194 4.45 9.87 1.51
CA GLY A 194 5.03 11.15 1.10
C GLY A 194 5.63 11.06 -0.30
N TYR A 195 6.40 10.02 -0.59
CA TYR A 195 6.93 9.77 -1.92
C TYR A 195 5.84 9.66 -2.99
N ILE A 196 4.74 8.96 -2.70
CA ILE A 196 3.62 8.83 -3.65
C ILE A 196 2.88 10.17 -3.81
N HIS A 197 2.71 10.93 -2.73
CA HIS A 197 2.12 12.26 -2.80
C HIS A 197 2.95 13.19 -3.69
N GLU A 198 4.27 13.19 -3.54
CA GLU A 198 5.18 13.98 -4.40
C GLU A 198 5.01 13.59 -5.87
N LEU A 199 5.06 12.30 -6.20
CA LEU A 199 4.82 11.81 -7.56
C LEU A 199 3.45 12.21 -8.10
N TYR A 200 2.42 12.19 -7.26
CA TYR A 200 1.08 12.63 -7.65
C TYR A 200 1.07 14.12 -8.01
N GLN A 201 1.70 14.98 -7.20
CA GLN A 201 1.76 16.41 -7.48
C GLN A 201 2.55 16.70 -8.76
N GLU A 202 3.68 16.03 -8.98
CA GLU A 202 4.46 16.13 -10.21
C GLU A 202 3.61 15.71 -11.43
N LEU A 203 2.92 14.58 -11.34
CA LEU A 203 2.06 14.08 -12.41
C LEU A 203 0.90 15.04 -12.71
N LYS A 204 0.30 15.60 -11.65
CA LYS A 204 -0.80 16.58 -11.75
C LYS A 204 -0.35 17.83 -12.48
N VAL A 205 0.80 18.40 -12.09
CA VAL A 205 1.39 19.57 -12.76
C VAL A 205 1.71 19.26 -14.21
N ASN A 206 2.40 18.15 -14.48
CA ASN A 206 2.85 17.80 -15.83
C ASN A 206 1.71 17.51 -16.81
N LEU A 207 0.59 16.97 -16.32
CA LEU A 207 -0.54 16.61 -17.17
C LEU A 207 -1.60 17.70 -17.27
N LEU A 208 -1.83 18.48 -16.22
CA LEU A 208 -2.93 19.45 -16.17
C LEU A 208 -2.51 20.92 -16.38
N SER A 209 -1.21 21.17 -16.53
CA SER A 209 -0.68 22.48 -16.98
C SER A 209 -0.55 22.53 -18.51
#